data_AF-A0A7C1HSM4-F1
#
_entry.id   AF-A0A7C1HSM4-F1
#
_cell.length_a   1.000
_cell.length_b   1.000
_cell.length_c   1.000
_cell.angle_alpha   90.00
_cell.angle_beta   90.00
_cell.angle_gamma   90.00
#
_symmetry.space_group_name_H-M   'P 1'
#
loop_
_entity.id
_entity.type
_entity.pdbx_description
1 polymer ?
#
loop_
_entity_poly.entity_id
_entity_poly.type
_entity_poly.pdbx_seq_one_letter_code
_entity_poly.pdbx_strand_id
1 'polypeptide(L)'
;GLLLSAAATVIYSLGNITSARNQRQDLPVLQTNAWSMGYAAFVMLFIAIVTGKSFVFDWTFRYTASLVYLSVFGSVIAFGAYLTLIGRIGADRAAYGPLVVPVIALTLSGFFEGYAWSGFSFAGIVLILAGNLLVLRMNQISVRRDSGHAMIASSRKRRRWLRGEA
;
A
#
# COMPACT_ATOMS: atom_id res chain seq x y z
N GLY A 1 -9.40 -2.92 18.92
CA GLY A 1 -8.55 -3.34 17.78
C GLY A 1 -9.27 -3.19 16.45
N LEU A 2 -10.29 -4.02 16.19
CA LEU A 2 -10.95 -4.14 14.89
C LEU A 2 -11.38 -2.81 14.24
N LEU A 3 -12.04 -1.92 14.98
CA LEU A 3 -12.46 -0.61 14.44
C LEU A 3 -11.28 0.25 13.99
N LEU A 4 -10.18 0.25 14.75
CA LEU A 4 -8.96 0.99 14.39
C LEU A 4 -8.30 0.36 13.15
N SER A 5 -8.26 -0.97 13.06
CA SER A 5 -7.74 -1.67 11.88
C SER A 5 -8.58 -1.39 10.62
N ALA A 6 -9.91 -1.37 10.76
CA ALA A 6 -10.82 -1.02 9.66
C ALA A 6 -10.63 0.44 9.24
N ALA A 7 -10.56 1.37 10.20
CA ALA A 7 -10.30 2.78 9.92
C ALA A 7 -8.94 2.98 9.23
N ALA A 8 -7.88 2.35 9.71
CA ALA A 8 -6.55 2.39 9.09
C ALA A 8 -6.59 1.86 7.64
N THR A 9 -7.32 0.76 7.39
CA THR A 9 -7.46 0.19 6.05
C THR A 9 -8.22 1.13 5.11
N VAL A 10 -9.27 1.79 5.58
CA VAL A 10 -10.02 2.80 4.81
C VAL A 10 -9.11 3.99 4.47
N ILE A 11 -8.39 4.53 5.44
CA ILE A 11 -7.46 5.66 5.25
C ILE A 11 -6.36 5.27 4.25
N TYR A 12 -5.78 4.08 4.39
CA TYR A 12 -4.76 3.56 3.48
C TYR A 12 -5.28 3.42 2.04
N SER A 13 -6.48 2.87 1.87
CA SER A 13 -7.12 2.74 0.55
C SER A 13 -7.40 4.09 -0.09
N LEU A 14 -7.93 5.05 0.68
CA LEU A 14 -8.13 6.43 0.22
C LEU A 14 -6.82 7.09 -0.21
N GLY A 15 -5.73 6.88 0.54
CA GLY A 15 -4.40 7.34 0.17
C GLY A 15 -3.93 6.78 -1.17
N ASN A 16 -4.11 5.48 -1.40
CA ASN A 16 -3.73 4.83 -2.66
C ASN A 16 -4.56 5.31 -3.84
N ILE A 17 -5.88 5.49 -3.67
CA ILE A 17 -6.78 6.03 -4.72
C ILE A 17 -6.42 7.48 -5.03
N THR A 18 -6.16 8.29 -3.99
CA THR A 18 -5.76 9.70 -4.16
C THR A 18 -4.40 9.81 -4.85
N SER A 19 -3.44 8.96 -4.49
CA SER A 19 -2.14 8.89 -5.16
C SER A 19 -2.29 8.52 -6.64
N ALA A 20 -3.09 7.51 -6.95
CA ALA A 20 -3.37 7.14 -8.33
C ALA A 20 -4.07 8.28 -9.10
N ARG A 21 -4.97 9.03 -8.46
CA ARG A 21 -5.62 10.20 -9.05
C ARG A 21 -4.65 11.35 -9.30
N ASN A 22 -3.78 11.68 -8.33
CA ASN A 22 -2.78 12.74 -8.46
C ASN A 22 -1.83 12.46 -9.63
N GLN A 23 -1.39 11.20 -9.78
CA GLN A 23 -0.53 10.81 -10.89
C GLN A 23 -1.24 10.85 -12.25
N ARG A 24 -2.56 10.60 -12.31
CA ARG A 24 -3.37 10.81 -13.52
C ARG A 24 -3.54 12.28 -13.90
N GLN A 25 -3.27 13.19 -12.98
CA GLN A 25 -3.22 14.63 -13.23
C GLN A 25 -1.79 15.12 -13.48
N ASP A 26 -0.87 14.21 -13.82
CA ASP A 26 0.54 14.48 -14.13
C ASP A 26 1.31 15.14 -12.98
N LEU A 27 0.84 15.00 -11.74
CA LEU A 27 1.56 15.51 -10.57
C LEU A 27 2.80 14.65 -10.29
N PRO A 28 3.98 15.26 -10.06
CA PRO A 28 5.20 14.50 -9.75
C PRO A 28 5.09 13.68 -8.46
N VAL A 29 5.42 12.39 -8.55
CA VAL A 29 5.36 11.44 -7.42
C VAL A 29 6.24 11.88 -6.25
N LEU A 30 7.46 12.33 -6.53
CA LEU A 30 8.40 12.72 -5.48
C LEU A 30 7.92 13.95 -4.70
N GLN A 31 7.32 14.93 -5.39
CA GLN A 31 6.83 16.16 -4.75
C GLN A 31 5.59 15.88 -3.90
N THR A 32 4.63 15.13 -4.44
CA THR A 32 3.42 14.73 -3.70
C THR A 32 3.78 13.89 -2.47
N ASN A 33 4.76 12.98 -2.60
CA ASN A 33 5.31 12.23 -1.49
C ASN A 33 5.95 13.14 -0.42
N ALA A 34 6.83 14.07 -0.83
CA ALA A 34 7.50 14.97 0.09
C ALA A 34 6.51 15.82 0.90
N TRP A 35 5.48 16.39 0.25
CA TRP A 35 4.41 17.11 0.94
C TRP A 35 3.64 16.20 1.90
N SER A 36 3.29 14.98 1.48
CA SER A 36 2.57 14.04 2.35
C SER A 36 3.37 13.68 3.61
N MET A 37 4.68 13.45 3.48
CA MET A 37 5.56 13.15 4.61
C MET A 37 5.76 14.37 5.52
N GLY A 38 5.84 15.57 4.94
CA GLY A 38 5.90 16.83 5.70
C GLY A 38 4.65 17.02 6.57
N TYR A 39 3.46 16.87 5.98
CA TYR A 39 2.20 16.94 6.73
C TYR A 39 2.10 15.84 7.78
N ALA A 40 2.51 14.60 7.45
CA ALA A 40 2.52 13.50 8.41
C ALA A 40 3.44 13.77 9.60
N ALA A 41 4.66 14.28 9.35
CA ALA A 41 5.61 14.65 10.40
C ALA A 41 5.07 15.78 11.28
N PHE A 42 4.45 16.80 10.69
CA PHE A 42 3.84 17.91 11.43
C PHE A 42 2.68 17.45 12.32
N VAL A 43 1.77 16.63 11.78
CA VAL A 43 0.66 16.05 12.55
C VAL A 43 1.18 15.14 13.66
N MET A 44 2.19 14.31 13.39
CA MET A 44 2.83 13.47 14.40
C MET A 44 3.46 14.31 15.52
N LEU A 45 4.14 15.41 15.18
CA LEU A 45 4.71 16.34 16.15
C LEU A 45 3.62 17.00 17.00
N PHE A 46 2.54 17.47 16.38
CA PHE A 46 1.40 18.06 17.09
C PHE A 46 0.78 17.06 18.08
N ILE A 47 0.54 15.82 17.66
CA ILE A 47 0.02 14.75 18.53
C ILE A 47 0.99 14.48 19.69
N ALA A 48 2.30 14.45 19.43
CA ALA A 48 3.30 14.23 20.48
C ALA A 48 3.26 15.34 21.55
N ILE A 49 3.12 16.60 21.14
CA ILE A 49 3.00 17.76 22.04
C ILE A 49 1.71 17.67 22.87
N VAL A 50 0.56 17.44 22.23
CA VAL A 50 -0.75 17.35 22.92
C VAL A 50 -0.78 16.16 23.89
N THR A 51 -0.08 15.08 23.58
CA THR A 51 0.02 13.88 24.45
C THR A 51 1.05 14.05 25.58
N GLY A 52 1.77 15.18 25.64
CA GLY A 52 2.78 15.45 26.66
C GLY A 52 4.02 14.55 26.56
N LYS A 53 4.34 14.05 25.35
CA LYS A 53 5.55 13.23 25.14
C LYS A 53 6.79 14.10 25.17
N SER A 54 7.77 13.75 26.00
CA SER A 54 9.07 14.41 26.02
C SER A 54 9.80 14.19 24.70
N PHE A 55 10.20 15.28 24.04
CA PHE A 55 11.04 15.22 22.85
C PHE A 55 12.49 14.98 23.26
N VAL A 56 12.89 13.70 23.31
CA VAL A 56 14.26 13.29 23.64
C VAL A 56 14.98 12.95 22.34
N PHE A 57 15.92 13.80 21.95
CA PHE A 57 16.80 13.58 20.81
C PHE A 57 18.21 13.30 21.33
N ASP A 58 18.73 12.11 21.02
CA ASP A 58 20.09 11.72 21.37
C ASP A 58 21.05 12.11 20.24
N TRP A 59 22.02 12.98 20.52
CA TRP A 59 22.99 13.45 19.54
C TRP A 59 24.07 12.41 19.20
N THR A 60 23.99 11.20 19.76
CA THR A 60 24.90 10.11 19.43
C THR A 60 24.84 9.78 17.94
N PHE A 61 26.02 9.54 17.34
CA PHE A 61 26.16 9.18 15.92
C PHE A 61 25.26 8.00 15.53
N ARG A 62 25.19 6.97 16.38
CA ARG A 62 24.36 5.78 16.16
C ARG A 62 22.88 6.09 16.03
N TYR A 63 22.34 6.95 16.90
CA TYR A 63 20.93 7.36 16.86
C TYR A 63 20.65 8.19 15.61
N THR A 64 21.46 9.22 15.37
CA THR A 64 21.28 10.13 14.22
C THR A 64 21.42 9.38 12.90
N ALA A 65 22.43 8.53 12.75
CA ALA A 65 22.63 7.73 11.54
C ALA A 65 21.46 6.77 11.30
N SER A 66 20.94 6.12 12.34
CA SER A 66 19.79 5.21 12.22
C SER A 66 18.51 5.98 11.84
N LEU A 67 18.29 7.15 12.44
CA LEU A 67 17.14 8.01 12.13
C LEU A 67 17.19 8.54 10.69
N VAL A 68 18.36 9.00 10.23
CA VAL A 68 18.57 9.44 8.84
C VAL A 68 18.38 8.28 7.87
N TYR A 69 18.96 7.12 8.17
CA TYR A 69 18.80 5.93 7.33
C TYR A 69 17.33 5.52 7.19
N LEU A 70 16.60 5.44 8.30
CA LEU A 70 15.19 5.04 8.29
C LEU A 70 14.29 6.08 7.61
N SER A 71 14.51 7.37 7.86
CA SER A 71 13.72 8.45 7.25
C SER A 71 13.94 8.54 5.74
N VAL A 72 15.18 8.42 5.26
CA VAL A 72 15.48 8.52 3.83
C VAL A 72 15.16 7.22 3.09
N PHE A 73 15.78 6.11 3.49
CA PHE A 73 15.66 4.84 2.77
C PHE A 73 14.37 4.10 3.12
N GLY A 74 14.05 4.00 4.42
CA GLY A 74 12.87 3.29 4.91
C GLY A 74 11.55 4.01 4.68
N SER A 75 11.57 5.35 4.52
CA SER A 75 10.37 6.16 4.31
C SER A 75 10.36 6.83 2.94
N VAL A 76 11.18 7.87 2.71
CA VAL A 76 11.10 8.69 1.47
C VAL A 76 11.24 7.85 0.20
N ILE A 77 12.31 7.06 0.12
CA ILE A 77 12.61 6.25 -1.08
C ILE A 77 11.64 5.07 -1.18
N ALA A 78 11.44 4.31 -0.10
CA ALA A 78 10.55 3.15 -0.11
C ALA A 78 9.12 3.52 -0.49
N PHE A 79 8.57 4.59 0.12
CA PHE A 79 7.22 5.04 -0.19
C PHE A 79 7.14 5.71 -1.56
N GLY A 80 8.17 6.46 -1.98
CA GLY A 80 8.26 6.99 -3.34
C GLY A 80 8.22 5.89 -4.41
N ALA A 81 8.95 4.80 -4.18
CA ALA A 81 8.92 3.62 -5.05
C ALA A 81 7.53 2.95 -5.03
N TYR A 82 6.90 2.85 -3.85
CA TYR A 82 5.54 2.33 -3.71
C TYR A 82 4.50 3.17 -4.48
N LEU A 83 4.53 4.50 -4.35
CA LEU A 83 3.64 5.39 -5.09
C LEU A 83 3.91 5.35 -6.60
N THR A 84 5.17 5.24 -7.01
CA THR A 84 5.54 5.04 -8.41
C THR A 84 4.97 3.72 -8.96
N LEU A 85 4.99 2.66 -8.14
CA LEU A 85 4.36 1.39 -8.50
C LEU A 85 2.84 1.54 -8.66
N ILE A 86 2.16 2.26 -7.74
CA ILE A 86 0.74 2.61 -7.87
C ILE A 86 0.45 3.30 -9.21
N GLY A 87 1.27 4.25 -9.63
CA GLY A 87 1.11 4.93 -10.92
C GLY A 87 1.23 4.00 -12.12
N ARG A 88 2.13 3.00 -12.04
CA ARG A 88 2.41 2.06 -13.14
C ARG A 88 1.39 0.93 -13.27
N ILE A 89 1.00 0.30 -12.16
CA ILE A 89 0.15 -0.91 -12.18
C ILE A 89 -1.26 -0.69 -11.58
N GLY A 90 -1.53 0.51 -11.07
CA GLY A 90 -2.79 0.88 -10.42
C GLY A 90 -2.82 0.54 -8.93
N ALA A 91 -3.63 1.28 -8.18
CA ALA A 91 -3.77 1.17 -6.72
C ALA A 91 -4.20 -0.23 -6.25
N ASP A 92 -5.09 -0.89 -6.99
CA ASP A 92 -5.57 -2.25 -6.69
C ASP A 92 -4.41 -3.26 -6.69
N ARG A 93 -3.66 -3.35 -7.79
CA ARG A 93 -2.53 -4.30 -7.89
C ARG A 93 -1.36 -3.92 -7.00
N ALA A 94 -1.11 -2.63 -6.78
CA ALA A 94 -0.03 -2.18 -5.91
C ALA A 94 -0.31 -2.46 -4.43
N ALA A 95 -1.57 -2.49 -3.99
CA ALA A 95 -1.94 -2.76 -2.60
C ALA A 95 -1.44 -4.12 -2.07
N TYR A 96 -1.16 -5.09 -2.96
CA TYR A 96 -0.61 -6.39 -2.59
C TYR A 96 0.90 -6.37 -2.29
N GLY A 97 1.64 -5.35 -2.74
CA GLY A 97 3.10 -5.27 -2.58
C GLY A 97 3.56 -5.30 -1.11
N PRO A 98 3.02 -4.44 -0.23
CA PRO A 98 3.41 -4.39 1.18
C PRO A 98 3.13 -5.68 1.97
N LEU A 99 2.31 -6.59 1.44
CA LEU A 99 2.03 -7.89 2.08
C LEU A 99 3.25 -8.81 2.11
N VAL A 100 4.29 -8.52 1.33
CA VAL A 100 5.58 -9.24 1.37
C VAL A 100 6.48 -8.73 2.51
N VAL A 101 6.22 -7.53 3.05
CA VAL A 101 7.04 -6.91 4.11
C VAL A 101 7.17 -7.80 5.35
N PRO A 102 6.12 -8.44 5.90
CA PRO A 102 6.26 -9.33 7.05
C PRO A 102 7.20 -10.51 6.79
N VAL A 103 7.21 -11.04 5.57
CA VAL A 103 8.11 -12.14 5.19
C VAL A 103 9.55 -11.66 5.22
N ILE A 104 9.84 -10.53 4.57
CA ILE A 104 11.17 -9.92 4.56
C ILE A 104 11.62 -9.57 5.98
N ALA A 105 10.73 -8.97 6.78
CA ALA A 105 11.01 -8.57 8.15
C ALA A 105 11.37 -9.78 9.03
N LEU A 106 10.59 -10.87 8.97
CA LEU A 106 10.87 -12.08 9.76
C LEU A 106 12.15 -12.78 9.30
N THR A 107 12.42 -12.82 7.99
CA THR A 107 13.68 -13.35 7.47
C THR A 107 14.88 -12.56 7.97
N LEU A 108 14.84 -11.23 7.90
CA LEU A 108 15.92 -10.38 8.41
C LEU A 108 16.06 -10.49 9.93
N SER A 109 14.97 -10.53 10.68
CA SER A 109 15.00 -10.74 12.14
C SER A 109 15.64 -12.11 12.49
N GLY A 110 15.39 -13.15 11.69
CA GLY A 110 16.08 -14.44 11.81
C GLY A 110 17.60 -14.34 11.68
N PHE A 111 18.09 -13.58 10.69
CA PHE A 111 19.53 -13.44 10.42
C PHE A 111 20.24 -12.46 11.37
N PHE A 112 19.61 -11.33 11.71
CA PHE A 112 20.27 -10.23 12.41
C PHE A 112 19.95 -10.16 13.91
N GLU A 113 18.80 -10.66 14.34
CA GLU A 113 18.34 -10.56 15.73
C GLU A 113 18.33 -11.94 16.43
N GLY A 114 18.67 -13.01 15.72
CA GLY A 114 18.66 -14.37 16.26
C GLY A 114 17.24 -14.90 16.49
N TYR A 115 16.25 -14.40 15.74
CA TYR A 115 14.87 -14.83 15.89
C TYR A 115 14.69 -16.33 15.66
N ALA A 116 14.20 -17.04 16.68
CA ALA A 116 13.88 -18.46 16.60
C ALA A 116 12.54 -18.67 15.87
N TRP A 117 12.60 -19.30 14.71
CA TRP A 117 11.41 -19.63 13.92
C TRP A 117 10.50 -20.58 14.69
N SER A 118 9.34 -20.09 15.09
CA SER A 118 8.27 -20.92 15.65
C SER A 118 7.36 -21.44 14.54
N GLY A 119 6.77 -22.63 14.75
CA GLY A 119 5.74 -23.16 13.85
C GLY A 119 4.56 -22.20 13.68
N PHE A 120 4.25 -21.39 14.70
CA PHE A 120 3.22 -20.35 14.62
C PHE A 120 3.59 -19.20 13.65
N SER A 121 4.86 -18.79 13.62
CA SER A 121 5.35 -17.74 12.71
C SER A 121 5.26 -18.19 11.25
N PHE A 122 5.61 -19.45 11.01
CA PHE A 122 5.47 -20.08 9.70
C PHE A 122 4.00 -20.17 9.28
N ALA A 123 3.12 -20.66 10.16
CA ALA A 123 1.68 -20.73 9.90
C ALA A 123 1.07 -19.36 9.61
N GLY A 124 1.49 -18.31 10.34
CA GLY A 124 1.07 -16.93 10.11
C GLY A 124 1.48 -16.40 8.74
N ILE A 125 2.74 -16.63 8.33
CA ILE A 125 3.21 -16.27 6.98
C ILE A 125 2.37 -16.98 5.91
N VAL A 126 2.20 -18.30 6.04
CA VAL A 126 1.41 -19.09 5.09
C VAL A 126 -0.02 -18.57 5.00
N LEU A 127 -0.65 -18.24 6.13
CA LEU A 127 -2.02 -17.71 6.17
C LEU A 127 -2.13 -16.34 5.48
N ILE A 128 -1.18 -15.43 5.71
CA ILE A 128 -1.13 -14.12 5.06
C ILE A 128 -0.96 -14.28 3.54
N LEU A 129 -0.05 -15.14 3.10
CA LEU A 129 0.19 -15.41 1.69
C LEU A 129 -1.01 -16.08 1.00
N ALA A 130 -1.65 -17.05 1.68
CA ALA A 130 -2.84 -17.73 1.18
C ALA A 130 -4.03 -16.78 1.03
N GLY A 131 -4.27 -15.93 2.04
CA GLY A 131 -5.31 -14.89 1.99
C GLY A 131 -5.10 -13.93 0.82
N ASN A 132 -3.85 -13.51 0.59
CA ASN A 132 -3.48 -12.66 -0.55
C ASN A 132 -3.78 -13.33 -1.89
N LEU A 133 -3.35 -14.58 -2.08
CA LEU A 133 -3.59 -15.32 -3.33
C LEU A 133 -5.08 -15.48 -3.62
N LEU A 134 -5.90 -15.68 -2.58
CA LEU A 134 -7.34 -15.83 -2.71
C LEU A 134 -8.01 -14.53 -3.21
N VAL A 135 -7.64 -13.38 -2.66
CA VAL A 135 -8.16 -12.06 -3.10
C VAL A 135 -7.75 -11.76 -4.54
N LEU A 136 -6.48 -12.00 -4.90
CA LEU A 136 -5.98 -11.83 -6.26
C LEU A 136 -6.75 -12.69 -7.28
N ARG A 137 -7.05 -13.94 -6.94
CA ARG A 137 -7.85 -14.85 -7.77
C ARG A 137 -9.29 -14.38 -7.94
N MET A 138 -9.93 -13.89 -6.87
CA MET A 138 -11.31 -13.40 -6.91
C MET A 138 -11.45 -12.14 -7.78
N ASN A 139 -10.48 -11.22 -7.70
CA ASN A 139 -10.54 -9.99 -8.48
C ASN A 139 -10.44 -10.24 -10.00
N GLN A 140 -9.63 -11.22 -10.41
CA GLN A 140 -9.55 -11.67 -11.82
C GLN A 140 -10.88 -12.22 -12.35
N ILE A 141 -11.67 -12.89 -11.49
CA ILE A 141 -12.97 -13.45 -11.86
C ILE A 141 -14.00 -12.34 -12.09
N SER A 142 -14.05 -11.32 -11.22
CA SER A 142 -14.96 -10.18 -11.39
C SER A 142 -14.66 -9.36 -12.66
N VAL A 143 -13.39 -9.02 -12.91
CA VAL A 143 -13.00 -8.24 -14.12
C VAL A 143 -13.34 -9.00 -15.41
N ARG A 144 -13.12 -10.32 -15.43
CA ARG A 144 -13.44 -11.16 -16.59
C ARG A 144 -14.95 -11.26 -16.82
N ARG A 145 -15.75 -11.25 -15.75
CA ARG A 145 -17.22 -11.30 -15.81
C ARG A 145 -17.82 -10.00 -16.34
N ASP A 146 -17.34 -8.85 -15.90
CA ASP A 146 -17.81 -7.55 -16.41
C ASP A 146 -17.42 -7.33 -17.89
N SER A 147 -16.22 -7.77 -18.29
CA SER A 147 -15.78 -7.73 -19.70
C SER A 147 -16.67 -8.61 -20.60
N GLY A 148 -17.10 -9.78 -20.10
CA GLY A 148 -18.02 -10.66 -20.81
C GLY A 148 -19.40 -10.04 -21.01
N HIS A 149 -19.95 -9.40 -19.98
CA HIS A 149 -21.23 -8.68 -20.06
C HIS A 149 -21.17 -7.49 -21.03
N ALA A 150 -20.08 -6.71 -21.01
CA ALA A 150 -19.87 -5.58 -21.93
C ALA A 150 -19.76 -6.04 -23.40
N MET A 151 -19.07 -7.16 -23.66
CA MET A 151 -18.96 -7.74 -25.01
C MET A 151 -20.30 -8.30 -25.53
N ILE A 152 -21.11 -8.91 -24.65
CA ILE A 152 -22.46 -9.39 -25.01
C ILE A 152 -23.40 -8.20 -25.28
N ALA A 153 -23.31 -7.13 -24.48
CA ALA A 153 -24.09 -5.91 -24.69
C ALA A 153 -23.73 -5.21 -26.00
N SER A 154 -22.44 -5.09 -26.33
CA SER A 154 -21.99 -4.47 -27.59
C SER A 154 -22.39 -5.29 -28.81
N SER A 155 -22.31 -6.62 -28.74
CA SER A 155 -22.71 -7.50 -29.83
C SER A 155 -24.22 -7.51 -30.06
N ARG A 156 -25.04 -7.43 -29.00
CA ARG A 156 -26.50 -7.26 -29.12
C ARG A 156 -26.87 -5.90 -29.73
N LYS A 157 -26.24 -4.82 -29.29
CA LYS A 157 -26.47 -3.47 -29.83
C LYS A 157 -26.09 -3.40 -31.32
N ARG A 158 -24.96 -4.01 -31.69
CA ARG A 158 -24.50 -4.11 -33.09
C ARG A 158 -25.46 -4.96 -33.96
N ARG A 159 -25.98 -6.07 -33.43
CA ARG A 159 -26.98 -6.90 -34.14
C ARG A 159 -28.36 -6.25 -34.28
N ARG A 160 -28.75 -5.35 -33.38
CA ARG A 160 -29.97 -4.53 -33.56
C ARG A 160 -29.79 -3.49 -34.66
N TRP A 161 -28.63 -2.82 -34.69
CA TRP A 161 -28.28 -1.87 -35.76
C TRP A 161 -28.31 -2.52 -37.15
N LEU A 162 -27.74 -3.72 -37.29
CA LEU A 162 -27.75 -4.46 -38.56
C LEU A 162 -29.15 -4.97 -38.98
N ARG A 163 -30.12 -5.00 -38.07
CA ARG A 163 -31.51 -5.39 -38.34
C ARG A 163 -32.46 -4.21 -38.56
N GLY A 164 -31.96 -2.97 -38.49
CA GLY A 164 -32.79 -1.77 -38.68
C GLY A 164 -33.80 -1.51 -37.56
N GLU A 165 -33.64 -2.16 -36.40
CA GLU A 165 -34.54 -2.05 -35.23
C GLU A 165 -34.17 -0.88 -34.30
N ALA A 166 -33.67 0.24 -34.84
CA ALA A 166 -33.15 1.38 -34.07
C ALA A 166 -34.19 2.49 -33.91
#